data_AF-A0A9D1S8H9-F1
#
_entry.id   AF-A0A9D1S8H9-F1
#
_cell.length_a   1.000
_cell.length_b   1.000
_cell.length_c   1.000
_cell.angle_alpha   90.00
_cell.angle_beta   90.00
_cell.angle_gamma   90.00
#
_symmetry.space_group_name_H-M   'P 1'
#
loop_
_entity.id
_entity.type
_entity.pdbx_description
1 polymer ?
#
loop_
_entity_poly.entity_id
_entity_poly.type
_entity_poly.pdbx_seq_one_letter_code
_entity_poly.pdbx_strand_id
1 'polypeptide(L)'
;MNDLTVTEKYLIVSLTDRGKLPLLGVEVPSCLVVAGLFDMVFDGVVEIGVKKRLKAVKELPDNLSFLRCLYDMIVEKQKLTPDKLVSEFVLTFTGKRLTNYLKAVAGSLAQKGLADLEKDGEVCFPKEGEKDKIIQEIRAELLEDGVVSKEIVLLTALMYKGQQIKKYFSKYEADCLKKRIKEIKETEVGELVSEAVDYITCLIVVAAT
;
A
#
# COMPACT_ATOMS: atom_id res chain seq x y z
N MET A 1 -5.82 19.62 0.87
CA MET A 1 -4.80 18.65 0.43
C MET A 1 -5.49 17.70 -0.54
N ASN A 2 -4.84 17.32 -1.65
CA ASN A 2 -5.36 16.23 -2.46
C ASN A 2 -5.29 14.97 -1.57
N ASP A 3 -6.44 14.39 -1.23
CA ASP A 3 -6.47 13.21 -0.37
C ASP A 3 -5.86 12.04 -1.14
N LEU A 4 -4.60 11.75 -0.82
CA LEU A 4 -3.86 10.64 -1.40
C LEU A 4 -4.31 9.35 -0.73
N THR A 5 -4.54 8.31 -1.52
CA THR A 5 -4.85 7.00 -0.95
C THR A 5 -3.59 6.36 -0.33
N VAL A 6 -3.75 5.30 0.47
CA VAL A 6 -2.61 4.59 1.05
C VAL A 6 -1.70 4.02 -0.05
N THR A 7 -2.28 3.53 -1.15
CA THR A 7 -1.53 3.03 -2.32
C THR A 7 -0.66 4.10 -2.94
N GLU A 8 -1.22 5.28 -3.15
CA GLU A 8 -0.49 6.41 -3.75
C GLU A 8 0.63 6.90 -2.83
N LYS A 9 0.33 7.09 -1.53
CA LYS A 9 1.34 7.46 -0.53
C LYS A 9 2.45 6.41 -0.48
N TYR A 10 2.08 5.13 -0.45
CA TYR A 10 3.02 4.02 -0.40
C TYR A 10 3.91 3.96 -1.64
N LEU A 11 3.37 4.17 -2.84
CA LEU A 11 4.18 4.25 -4.06
C LEU A 11 5.21 5.38 -3.96
N ILE A 12 4.79 6.59 -3.58
CA ILE A 12 5.68 7.76 -3.47
C ILE A 12 6.88 7.47 -2.55
N VAL A 13 6.64 6.92 -1.35
CA VAL A 13 7.73 6.60 -0.40
C VAL A 13 8.53 5.35 -0.80
N SER A 14 8.00 4.53 -1.70
CA SER A 14 8.67 3.32 -2.17
C SER A 14 9.62 3.54 -3.35
N LEU A 15 9.42 4.60 -4.12
CA LEU A 15 10.22 4.87 -5.32
C LEU A 15 11.67 5.22 -4.97
N THR A 16 12.58 4.53 -5.64
CA THR A 16 14.02 4.87 -5.67
C THR A 16 14.23 6.20 -6.40
N ASP A 17 15.44 6.73 -6.33
CA ASP A 17 15.79 7.99 -7.02
C ASP A 17 15.77 7.85 -8.55
N ARG A 18 15.67 6.62 -9.06
CA ARG A 18 15.48 6.32 -10.49
C ARG A 18 14.00 6.24 -10.90
N GLY A 19 13.08 6.61 -10.01
CA GLY A 19 11.64 6.58 -10.27
C GLY A 19 11.06 5.17 -10.46
N LYS A 20 11.70 4.15 -9.89
CA LYS A 20 11.24 2.75 -9.91
C LYS A 20 11.20 2.15 -8.51
N LEU A 21 10.41 1.10 -8.31
CA LEU A 21 10.51 0.28 -7.11
C LEU A 21 11.89 -0.40 -7.00
N PRO A 22 12.32 -0.80 -5.79
CA PRO A 22 13.51 -1.62 -5.61
C PRO A 22 13.43 -2.91 -6.45
N LEU A 23 14.54 -3.28 -7.11
CA LEU A 23 14.60 -4.42 -8.03
C LEU A 23 14.60 -5.78 -7.33
N LEU A 24 14.96 -5.83 -6.06
CA LEU A 24 15.10 -7.05 -5.28
C LEU A 24 14.03 -7.09 -4.18
N GLY A 25 13.50 -8.29 -3.95
CA GLY A 25 12.51 -8.55 -2.91
C GLY A 25 11.07 -8.48 -3.41
N VAL A 26 10.21 -9.16 -2.67
CA VAL A 26 8.75 -9.19 -2.91
C VAL A 26 8.02 -8.31 -1.91
N GLU A 27 8.70 -7.80 -0.89
CA GLU A 27 8.13 -7.09 0.25
C GLU A 27 7.47 -5.79 -0.19
N VAL A 28 8.23 -4.91 -0.87
CA VAL A 28 7.71 -3.63 -1.36
C VAL A 28 6.53 -3.82 -2.33
N PRO A 29 6.63 -4.63 -3.40
CA PRO A 29 5.50 -4.83 -4.30
C PRO A 29 4.31 -5.52 -3.63
N SER A 30 4.54 -6.45 -2.68
CA SER A 30 3.44 -7.07 -1.91
C SER A 30 2.69 -6.05 -1.06
N CYS A 31 3.41 -5.18 -0.36
CA CYS A 31 2.81 -4.11 0.43
C CYS A 31 2.01 -3.14 -0.44
N LEU A 32 2.44 -2.86 -1.66
CA LEU A 32 1.69 -1.99 -2.59
C LEU A 32 0.37 -2.63 -3.05
N VAL A 33 0.33 -3.95 -3.26
CA VAL A 33 -0.92 -4.66 -3.58
C VAL A 33 -1.86 -4.66 -2.36
N VAL A 34 -1.32 -4.84 -1.15
CA VAL A 34 -2.11 -4.78 0.08
C VAL A 34 -2.65 -3.38 0.34
N ALA A 35 -1.88 -2.32 0.06
CA ALA A 35 -2.37 -0.94 0.11
C ALA A 35 -3.60 -0.75 -0.78
N GLY A 36 -3.55 -1.26 -2.02
CA GLY A 36 -4.68 -1.15 -2.97
C GLY A 36 -5.91 -1.93 -2.52
N LEU A 37 -5.71 -3.12 -1.97
CA LEU A 37 -6.81 -3.87 -1.35
C LEU A 37 -7.46 -3.06 -0.23
N PHE A 38 -6.66 -2.48 0.67
CA PHE A 38 -7.19 -1.79 1.83
C PHE A 38 -7.78 -0.41 1.52
N ASP A 39 -7.31 0.29 0.49
CA ASP A 39 -8.01 1.47 -0.02
C ASP A 39 -9.46 1.11 -0.44
N MET A 40 -9.66 -0.03 -1.12
CA MET A 40 -11.01 -0.51 -1.46
C MET A 40 -11.80 -1.00 -0.24
N VAL A 41 -11.14 -1.56 0.77
CA VAL A 41 -11.80 -1.97 2.04
C VAL A 41 -12.25 -0.76 2.84
N PHE A 42 -11.40 0.26 2.95
CA PHE A 42 -11.70 1.49 3.69
C PHE A 42 -12.83 2.30 3.06
N ASP A 43 -12.98 2.24 1.74
CA ASP A 43 -14.10 2.84 1.01
C ASP A 43 -15.36 1.93 0.97
N GLY A 44 -15.25 0.71 1.50
CA GLY A 44 -16.34 -0.27 1.54
C GLY A 44 -16.75 -0.77 0.16
N VAL A 45 -15.83 -0.79 -0.80
CA VAL A 45 -15.98 -1.38 -2.14
C VAL A 45 -15.74 -2.89 -2.09
N VAL A 46 -14.81 -3.32 -1.24
CA VAL A 46 -14.44 -4.73 -1.04
C VAL A 46 -14.58 -5.09 0.44
N GLU A 47 -15.12 -6.27 0.71
CA GLU A 47 -15.15 -6.87 2.05
C GLU A 47 -14.26 -8.10 2.11
N ILE A 48 -13.63 -8.31 3.27
CA ILE A 48 -12.95 -9.56 3.61
C ILE A 48 -13.93 -10.42 4.41
N GLY A 49 -14.59 -11.34 3.71
CA GLY A 49 -15.64 -12.19 4.28
C GLY A 49 -15.11 -13.47 4.93
N VAL A 50 -16.05 -14.40 5.18
CA VAL A 50 -15.81 -15.69 5.82
C VAL A 50 -14.68 -16.47 5.12
N LYS A 51 -13.79 -17.09 5.91
CA LYS A 51 -12.56 -17.76 5.42
C LYS A 51 -11.62 -16.83 4.65
N LYS A 52 -11.58 -15.53 5.00
CA LYS A 52 -10.70 -14.51 4.41
C LYS A 52 -10.91 -14.33 2.90
N ARG A 53 -12.14 -14.51 2.41
CA ARG A 53 -12.45 -14.39 0.98
C ARG A 53 -12.82 -12.96 0.63
N LEU A 54 -12.23 -12.46 -0.42
CA LEU A 54 -12.52 -11.14 -0.97
C LEU A 54 -13.86 -11.17 -1.68
N LYS A 55 -14.69 -10.15 -1.44
CA LYS A 55 -15.96 -9.95 -2.11
C LYS A 55 -16.10 -8.49 -2.50
N ALA A 56 -16.31 -8.22 -3.79
CA ALA A 56 -16.76 -6.91 -4.24
C ALA A 56 -18.22 -6.71 -3.81
N VAL A 57 -18.49 -5.60 -3.11
CA VAL A 57 -19.82 -5.28 -2.57
C VAL A 57 -20.42 -4.02 -3.18
N LYS A 58 -19.59 -3.16 -3.79
CA LYS A 58 -20.01 -1.98 -4.56
C LYS A 58 -19.20 -1.91 -5.84
N GLU A 59 -19.67 -1.10 -6.80
CA GLU A 59 -18.88 -0.74 -7.96
C GLU A 59 -17.66 0.10 -7.55
N LEU A 60 -16.57 -0.03 -8.32
CA LEU A 60 -15.34 0.72 -8.08
C LEU A 60 -15.56 2.20 -8.43
N PRO A 61 -15.42 3.13 -7.48
CA PRO A 61 -15.65 4.55 -7.73
C PRO A 61 -14.49 5.18 -8.52
N ASP A 62 -14.75 6.34 -9.16
CA ASP A 62 -13.81 7.02 -10.05
C ASP A 62 -12.48 7.38 -9.36
N ASN A 63 -12.54 7.79 -8.08
CA ASN A 63 -11.36 8.13 -7.29
C ASN A 63 -10.46 6.92 -6.98
N LEU A 64 -10.95 5.69 -7.17
CA LEU A 64 -10.20 4.43 -7.03
C LEU A 64 -10.05 3.70 -8.37
N SER A 65 -10.37 4.33 -9.50
CA SER A 65 -10.33 3.70 -10.84
C SER A 65 -8.96 3.11 -11.19
N PHE A 66 -7.86 3.66 -10.67
CA PHE A 66 -6.51 3.12 -10.83
C PHE A 66 -6.30 1.75 -10.17
N LEU A 67 -7.21 1.31 -9.28
CA LEU A 67 -7.22 -0.01 -8.65
C LEU A 67 -8.01 -1.05 -9.46
N ARG A 68 -8.50 -0.71 -10.67
CA ARG A 68 -9.36 -1.56 -11.50
C ARG A 68 -8.80 -2.97 -11.71
N CYS A 69 -7.49 -3.11 -11.93
CA CYS A 69 -6.89 -4.43 -12.16
C CYS A 69 -6.97 -5.36 -10.93
N LEU A 70 -6.94 -4.80 -9.71
CA LEU A 70 -7.16 -5.58 -8.48
C LEU A 70 -8.64 -5.92 -8.33
N TYR A 71 -9.50 -4.93 -8.53
CA TYR A 71 -10.95 -5.07 -8.43
C TYR A 71 -11.51 -6.13 -9.39
N ASP A 72 -11.10 -6.10 -10.66
CA ASP A 72 -11.50 -7.09 -11.67
C ASP A 72 -11.20 -8.51 -11.24
N MET A 73 -10.00 -8.73 -10.70
CA MET A 73 -9.60 -10.05 -10.24
C MET A 73 -10.46 -10.53 -9.07
N ILE A 74 -10.86 -9.63 -8.16
CA ILE A 74 -11.75 -9.94 -7.03
C ILE A 74 -13.14 -10.31 -7.55
N VAL A 75 -13.67 -9.57 -8.53
CA VAL A 75 -14.98 -9.85 -9.15
C VAL A 75 -14.97 -11.19 -9.88
N GLU A 76 -13.92 -11.45 -10.67
CA GLU A 76 -13.80 -12.67 -11.48
C GLU A 76 -13.60 -13.93 -10.63
N LYS A 77 -12.85 -13.84 -9.52
CA LYS A 77 -12.44 -15.00 -8.72
C LYS A 77 -13.21 -15.09 -7.40
N GLN A 78 -14.34 -15.81 -7.40
CA GLN A 78 -15.22 -16.02 -6.24
C GLN A 78 -14.58 -16.58 -4.94
N LYS A 79 -13.37 -17.16 -5.01
CA LYS A 79 -12.65 -17.73 -3.85
C LYS A 79 -11.27 -17.08 -3.63
N LEU A 80 -11.08 -15.87 -4.14
CA LEU A 80 -9.83 -15.15 -3.97
C LEU A 80 -9.65 -14.72 -2.51
N THR A 81 -8.45 -14.94 -1.99
CA THR A 81 -8.04 -14.48 -0.66
C THR A 81 -6.95 -13.41 -0.82
N PRO A 82 -6.70 -12.55 0.19
CA PRO A 82 -5.66 -11.52 0.10
C PRO A 82 -4.28 -12.07 -0.30
N ASP A 83 -3.86 -13.19 0.28
CA ASP A 83 -2.59 -13.86 -0.05
C ASP A 83 -2.53 -14.26 -1.53
N LYS A 84 -3.60 -14.84 -2.08
CA LYS A 84 -3.68 -15.18 -3.49
C LYS A 84 -3.69 -13.96 -4.39
N LEU A 85 -4.40 -12.89 -4.00
CA LEU A 85 -4.41 -11.65 -4.77
C LEU A 85 -2.99 -11.11 -4.92
N VAL A 86 -2.22 -11.01 -3.83
CA VAL A 86 -0.84 -10.55 -3.91
C VAL A 86 0.03 -11.51 -4.73
N SER A 87 -0.10 -12.82 -4.53
CA SER A 87 0.66 -13.82 -5.29
C SER A 87 0.44 -13.69 -6.81
N GLU A 88 -0.79 -13.41 -7.23
CA GLU A 88 -1.18 -13.26 -8.63
C GLU A 88 -0.62 -12.00 -9.30
N PHE A 89 -0.08 -11.06 -8.53
CA PHE A 89 0.60 -9.87 -9.03
C PHE A 89 2.11 -9.99 -8.88
N VAL A 90 2.60 -10.49 -7.73
CA VAL A 90 4.01 -10.43 -7.35
C VAL A 90 4.78 -11.71 -7.71
N LEU A 91 4.16 -12.89 -7.60
CA LEU A 91 4.80 -14.19 -7.82
C LEU A 91 4.51 -14.74 -9.23
N THR A 92 4.60 -13.89 -10.25
CA THR A 92 4.31 -14.28 -11.64
C THR A 92 5.56 -14.23 -12.51
N PHE A 93 5.69 -15.18 -13.44
CA PHE A 93 6.85 -15.29 -14.33
C PHE A 93 7.09 -14.05 -15.20
N THR A 94 6.02 -13.35 -15.60
CA THR A 94 6.12 -12.21 -16.54
C THR A 94 6.12 -10.85 -15.86
N GLY A 95 5.70 -10.74 -14.59
CA GLY A 95 5.56 -9.47 -13.87
C GLY A 95 4.53 -8.49 -14.45
N LYS A 96 3.89 -8.79 -15.59
CA LYS A 96 3.04 -7.85 -16.35
C LYS A 96 1.91 -7.26 -15.53
N ARG A 97 1.31 -8.05 -14.64
CA ARG A 97 0.21 -7.59 -13.77
C ARG A 97 0.69 -6.53 -12.79
N LEU A 98 1.81 -6.76 -12.12
CA LEU A 98 2.42 -5.77 -11.25
C LEU A 98 2.85 -4.51 -12.02
N THR A 99 3.45 -4.67 -13.21
CA THR A 99 3.81 -3.52 -14.05
C THR A 99 2.59 -2.68 -14.43
N ASN A 100 1.49 -3.30 -14.88
CA ASN A 100 0.27 -2.60 -15.23
C ASN A 100 -0.37 -1.90 -14.03
N TYR A 101 -0.37 -2.57 -12.87
CA TYR A 101 -0.83 -1.97 -11.62
C TYR A 101 0.00 -0.73 -11.24
N LEU A 102 1.33 -0.84 -11.30
CA LEU A 102 2.24 0.29 -11.04
C LEU A 102 1.98 1.47 -11.98
N LYS A 103 1.83 1.20 -13.28
CA LYS A 103 1.50 2.23 -14.27
C LYS A 103 0.18 2.93 -13.95
N ALA A 104 -0.84 2.18 -13.51
CA ALA A 104 -2.13 2.76 -13.15
C ALA A 104 -2.03 3.68 -11.92
N VAL A 105 -1.34 3.25 -10.85
CA VAL A 105 -1.12 4.08 -9.66
C VAL A 105 -0.29 5.33 -10.01
N ALA A 106 0.79 5.16 -10.78
CA ALA A 106 1.61 6.28 -11.25
C ALA A 106 0.81 7.25 -12.13
N GLY A 107 -0.07 6.73 -12.98
CA GLY A 107 -1.03 7.51 -13.77
C GLY A 107 -1.95 8.36 -12.90
N SER A 108 -2.49 7.80 -11.81
CA SER A 108 -3.31 8.55 -10.85
C SER A 108 -2.52 9.72 -10.23
N LEU A 109 -1.29 9.47 -9.79
CA LEU A 109 -0.41 10.51 -9.24
C LEU A 109 -0.14 11.63 -10.26
N ALA A 110 0.11 11.27 -11.52
CA ALA A 110 0.34 12.24 -12.58
C ALA A 110 -0.92 13.08 -12.90
N GLN A 111 -2.09 12.45 -12.94
CA GLN A 111 -3.37 13.15 -13.11
C GLN A 111 -3.65 14.15 -11.98
N LYS A 112 -3.23 13.83 -10.74
CA LYS A 112 -3.29 14.72 -9.58
C LYS A 112 -2.19 15.81 -9.59
N GLY A 113 -1.30 15.81 -10.57
CA GLY A 113 -0.17 16.75 -10.66
C GLY A 113 0.96 16.48 -9.66
N LEU A 114 1.01 15.28 -9.08
CA LEU A 114 1.92 14.92 -7.97
C LEU A 114 3.12 14.09 -8.43
N ALA A 115 3.18 13.68 -9.70
CA ALA A 115 4.31 12.98 -10.27
C ALA A 115 4.47 13.27 -11.77
N ASP A 116 5.71 13.16 -12.25
CA ASP A 116 6.03 13.09 -13.67
C ASP A 116 6.27 11.64 -14.09
N LEU A 117 5.84 11.30 -15.30
CA LEU A 117 5.97 9.96 -15.87
C LEU A 117 6.94 9.94 -17.03
N GLU A 118 7.75 8.88 -17.10
CA GLU A 118 8.58 8.56 -18.26
C GLU A 118 8.34 7.12 -18.71
N LYS A 119 8.82 6.79 -19.92
CA LYS A 119 8.76 5.43 -20.49
C LYS A 119 7.35 4.83 -20.41
N ASP A 120 6.35 5.59 -20.85
CA ASP A 120 4.96 5.13 -20.85
C ASP A 120 4.48 4.70 -19.44
N GLY A 121 4.84 5.47 -18.42
CA GLY A 121 4.44 5.25 -17.03
C GLY A 121 5.23 4.18 -16.28
N GLU A 122 6.24 3.55 -16.90
CA GLU A 122 7.12 2.60 -16.21
C GLU A 122 8.06 3.25 -15.19
N VAL A 123 8.27 4.55 -15.32
CA VAL A 123 9.09 5.35 -14.43
C VAL A 123 8.23 6.51 -13.92
N CYS A 124 8.22 6.68 -12.61
CA CYS A 124 7.42 7.67 -11.91
C CYS A 124 8.33 8.48 -11.00
N PHE A 125 8.35 9.80 -11.18
CA PHE A 125 9.09 10.74 -10.34
C PHE A 125 8.10 11.60 -9.55
N PRO A 126 7.93 11.36 -8.24
CA PRO A 126 7.12 12.24 -7.40
C PRO A 126 7.66 13.67 -7.45
N LYS A 127 6.77 14.67 -7.42
CA LYS A 127 7.18 16.08 -7.33
C LYS A 127 7.98 16.32 -6.06
N GLU A 128 8.83 17.35 -6.11
CA GLU A 128 9.68 17.73 -4.99
C GLU A 128 8.84 17.98 -3.73
N GLY A 129 9.32 17.46 -2.59
CA GLY A 129 8.65 17.58 -1.30
C GLY A 129 7.47 16.62 -1.07
N GLU A 130 6.94 15.91 -2.08
CA GLU A 130 5.81 14.98 -1.86
C GLU A 130 6.17 13.81 -0.94
N LYS A 131 7.39 13.28 -1.07
CA LYS A 131 7.92 12.29 -0.12
C LYS A 131 7.94 12.88 1.29
N ASP A 132 8.50 14.06 1.48
CA ASP A 132 8.65 14.67 2.79
C ASP A 132 7.31 15.00 3.44
N LYS A 133 6.32 15.49 2.68
CA LYS A 133 4.95 15.72 3.17
C LYS A 133 4.36 14.47 3.80
N ILE A 134 4.48 13.31 3.14
CA ILE A 134 3.99 12.03 3.67
C ILE A 134 4.74 11.64 4.94
N ILE A 135 6.06 11.82 4.98
CA ILE A 135 6.84 11.49 6.19
C ILE A 135 6.47 12.42 7.36
N GLN A 136 6.24 13.71 7.10
CA GLN A 136 5.79 14.65 8.14
C GLN A 136 4.37 14.33 8.62
N GLU A 137 3.48 13.88 7.74
CA GLU A 137 2.15 13.40 8.13
C GLU A 137 2.22 12.21 9.09
N ILE A 138 3.10 11.23 8.81
CA ILE A 138 3.36 10.11 9.72
C ILE A 138 3.87 10.59 11.08
N ARG A 139 4.78 11.58 11.12
CA ARG A 139 5.28 12.15 12.38
C ARG A 139 4.17 12.83 13.17
N ALA A 140 3.40 13.70 12.52
CA ALA A 140 2.32 14.45 13.14
C ALA A 140 1.26 13.53 13.77
N GLU A 141 0.89 12.43 13.09
CA GLU A 141 -0.16 11.54 13.61
C GLU A 141 0.36 10.49 14.61
N LEU A 142 1.56 9.94 14.42
CA LEU A 142 2.03 8.80 15.21
C LEU A 142 3.10 9.12 16.25
N LEU A 143 3.78 10.26 16.14
CA LEU A 143 4.83 10.67 17.08
C LEU A 143 4.49 11.93 17.87
N GLU A 144 3.45 12.65 17.45
CA GLU A 144 2.95 13.86 18.10
C GLU A 144 1.49 13.66 18.53
N ASP A 145 0.84 14.72 19.02
CA ASP A 145 -0.53 14.70 19.53
C ASP A 145 -1.61 14.82 18.42
N GLY A 146 -1.28 14.36 17.20
CA GLY A 146 -2.21 14.36 16.06
C GLY A 146 -3.32 13.31 16.17
N VAL A 147 -4.36 13.48 15.38
CA VAL A 147 -5.44 12.48 15.25
C VAL A 147 -4.90 11.31 14.44
N VAL A 148 -4.92 10.12 15.03
CA VAL A 148 -4.47 8.89 14.37
C VAL A 148 -5.51 8.42 13.35
N SER A 149 -5.15 8.45 12.07
CA SER A 149 -5.96 7.88 10.99
C SER A 149 -5.60 6.41 10.72
N LYS A 150 -6.57 5.62 10.25
CA LYS A 150 -6.33 4.23 9.85
C LYS A 150 -5.39 4.12 8.65
N GLU A 151 -5.44 5.12 7.76
CA GLU A 151 -4.62 5.24 6.56
C GLU A 151 -3.12 5.39 6.91
N ILE A 152 -2.78 6.27 7.85
CA ILE A 152 -1.38 6.48 8.27
C ILE A 152 -0.86 5.32 9.11
N VAL A 153 -1.70 4.70 9.95
CA VAL A 153 -1.32 3.49 10.69
C VAL A 153 -1.02 2.36 9.70
N LEU A 154 -1.88 2.15 8.69
CA LEU A 154 -1.65 1.16 7.64
C LEU A 154 -0.39 1.47 6.85
N LEU A 155 -0.25 2.69 6.34
CA LEU A 155 0.93 3.12 5.58
C LEU A 155 2.23 2.83 6.33
N THR A 156 2.27 3.19 7.61
CA THR A 156 3.46 2.99 8.44
C THR A 156 3.74 1.50 8.68
N ALA A 157 2.70 0.70 8.92
CA ALA A 157 2.84 -0.75 9.05
C ALA A 157 3.36 -1.40 7.75
N LEU A 158 2.88 -0.96 6.59
CA LEU A 158 3.38 -1.39 5.29
C LEU A 158 4.85 -0.97 5.09
N MET A 159 5.24 0.25 5.48
CA MET A 159 6.64 0.68 5.40
C MET A 159 7.57 -0.16 6.27
N TYR A 160 7.12 -0.65 7.44
CA TYR A 160 7.90 -1.63 8.23
C TYR A 160 8.08 -2.93 7.46
N LYS A 161 7.00 -3.44 6.86
CA LYS A 161 7.03 -4.71 6.10
C LYS A 161 7.84 -4.61 4.82
N GLY A 162 7.75 -3.49 4.12
CA GLY A 162 8.58 -3.14 2.97
C GLY A 162 10.03 -2.77 3.31
N GLN A 163 10.40 -2.77 4.59
CA GLN A 163 11.75 -2.43 5.10
C GLN A 163 12.21 -0.99 4.78
N GLN A 164 11.26 -0.05 4.67
CA GLN A 164 11.51 1.33 4.24
C GLN A 164 11.68 2.32 5.39
N ILE A 165 11.24 1.97 6.61
CA ILE A 165 11.25 2.89 7.77
C ILE A 165 12.64 3.50 8.02
N LYS A 166 13.71 2.70 7.94
CA LYS A 166 15.09 3.16 8.21
C LYS A 166 15.61 4.19 7.20
N LYS A 167 14.95 4.35 6.04
CA LYS A 167 15.28 5.36 5.04
C LYS A 167 14.81 6.76 5.46
N TYR A 168 13.74 6.83 6.25
CA TYR A 168 13.02 8.09 6.52
C TYR A 168 13.05 8.52 7.97
N PHE A 169 13.25 7.57 8.88
CA PHE A 169 13.18 7.79 10.31
C PHE A 169 14.50 7.40 10.97
N SER A 170 14.92 8.20 11.94
CA SER A 170 16.01 7.87 12.85
C SER A 170 15.69 6.57 13.62
N LYS A 171 16.72 5.94 14.19
CA LYS A 171 16.51 4.74 15.03
C LYS A 171 15.53 5.01 16.16
N TYR A 172 15.64 6.17 16.81
CA TYR A 172 14.75 6.58 17.89
C TYR A 172 13.29 6.71 17.41
N GLU A 173 13.05 7.45 16.33
CA GLU A 173 11.70 7.60 15.75
C GLU A 173 11.14 6.24 15.31
N ALA A 174 11.96 5.38 14.69
CA ALA A 174 11.56 4.05 14.28
C ALA A 174 11.21 3.14 15.48
N ASP A 175 11.83 3.32 16.64
CA ASP A 175 11.46 2.59 17.85
C ASP A 175 10.14 3.15 18.45
N CYS A 176 9.95 4.47 18.45
CA CYS A 176 8.71 5.11 18.88
C CYS A 176 7.51 4.72 17.99
N LEU A 177 7.66 4.80 16.67
CA LEU A 177 6.62 4.39 15.70
C LEU A 177 6.22 2.92 15.91
N LYS A 178 7.19 2.03 16.12
CA LYS A 178 6.93 0.62 16.37
C LYS A 178 6.15 0.41 17.66
N LYS A 179 6.47 1.19 18.71
CA LYS A 179 5.72 1.17 19.97
C LYS A 179 4.29 1.69 19.76
N ARG A 180 4.14 2.81 19.05
CA ARG A 180 2.83 3.42 18.75
C ARG A 180 1.92 2.47 17.98
N ILE A 181 2.42 1.83 16.93
CA ILE A 181 1.65 0.83 16.17
C ILE A 181 1.20 -0.33 17.06
N LYS A 182 2.05 -0.78 18.01
CA LYS A 182 1.67 -1.82 18.96
C LYS A 182 0.59 -1.36 19.95
N GLU A 183 0.68 -0.13 20.46
CA GLU A 183 -0.35 0.44 21.34
C GLU A 183 -1.71 0.56 20.63
N ILE A 184 -1.68 0.90 19.34
CA ILE A 184 -2.89 1.02 18.52
C ILE A 184 -3.53 -0.35 18.23
N LYS A 185 -2.80 -1.48 18.34
CA LYS A 185 -3.33 -2.83 18.02
C LYS A 185 -4.61 -3.20 18.76
N GLU A 186 -4.78 -2.71 19.98
CA GLU A 186 -5.94 -2.99 20.83
C GLU A 186 -7.15 -2.08 20.52
N THR A 187 -7.09 -1.32 19.41
CA THR A 187 -8.17 -0.47 18.91
C THR A 187 -8.78 -1.04 17.63
N GLU A 188 -9.97 -0.60 17.25
CA GLU A 188 -10.62 -0.99 15.99
C GLU A 188 -9.73 -0.71 14.76
N VAL A 189 -8.99 0.40 14.77
CA VAL A 189 -7.98 0.75 13.75
C VAL A 189 -6.83 -0.27 13.75
N GLY A 190 -6.41 -0.71 14.93
CA GLY A 190 -5.35 -1.68 15.11
C GLY A 190 -5.68 -3.09 14.63
N GLU A 191 -6.93 -3.52 14.78
CA GLU A 191 -7.41 -4.82 14.29
C GLU A 191 -7.34 -4.88 12.76
N LEU A 192 -7.89 -3.86 12.07
CA LEU A 192 -7.86 -3.76 10.61
C LEU A 192 -6.42 -3.74 10.05
N VAL A 193 -5.51 -3.00 10.68
CA VAL A 193 -4.10 -2.94 10.25
C VAL A 193 -3.35 -4.22 10.57
N SER A 194 -3.69 -4.90 11.67
CA SER A 194 -3.10 -6.20 12.00
C SER A 194 -3.46 -7.25 10.96
N GLU A 195 -4.70 -7.25 10.45
CA GLU A 195 -5.06 -8.11 9.33
C GLU A 195 -4.19 -7.83 8.09
N ALA A 196 -4.01 -6.56 7.71
CA ALA A 196 -3.16 -6.17 6.58
C ALA A 196 -1.73 -6.71 6.70
N VAL A 197 -1.16 -6.59 7.90
CA VAL A 197 0.19 -7.06 8.26
C VAL A 197 0.29 -8.58 8.19
N ASP A 198 -0.74 -9.31 8.62
CA ASP A 198 -0.76 -10.77 8.60
C ASP A 198 -0.76 -11.30 7.17
N TYR A 199 -1.51 -10.67 6.25
CA TYR A 199 -1.53 -11.08 4.84
C TYR A 199 -0.14 -11.03 4.20
N ILE A 200 0.62 -9.98 4.47
CA ILE A 200 1.99 -9.83 3.95
C ILE A 200 2.94 -10.84 4.60
N THR A 201 2.77 -11.11 5.90
CA THR A 201 3.62 -12.05 6.62
C THR A 201 3.48 -13.47 6.10
N CYS A 202 2.25 -13.91 5.80
CA CYS A 202 2.02 -15.22 5.17
C CYS A 202 2.72 -15.35 3.80
N LEU A 203 2.76 -14.28 3.01
CA LEU A 203 3.37 -14.29 1.68
C LEU A 203 4.89 -14.32 1.70
N ILE A 204 5.51 -13.55 2.59
CA ILE A 204 6.97 -13.56 2.76
C ILE A 204 7.44 -14.97 3.17
N VAL A 205 6.69 -15.65 4.04
CA VAL A 205 7.00 -17.04 4.43
C VAL A 205 6.89 -17.99 3.23
N VAL A 206 5.83 -17.87 2.41
CA VAL A 206 5.63 -18.73 1.23
C VAL A 206 6.66 -18.45 0.13
N ALA A 207 7.10 -17.21 -0.06
CA ALA A 207 8.11 -16.86 -1.06
C ALA A 207 9.54 -17.24 -0.64
N ALA A 208 9.78 -17.47 0.65
CA ALA A 208 11.07 -17.89 1.21
C ALA A 208 11.26 -19.42 1.26
N THR A 209 10.22 -20.20 0.91
CA THR A 209 10.21 -21.67 0.84
C THR A 209 10.22 -22.16 -0.59
#